data_AF-A0A6I3WSN0-F1
#
_entry.id   AF-A0A6I3WSN0-F1
#
_cell.length_a   1.000
_cell.length_b   1.000
_cell.length_c   1.000
_cell.angle_alpha   90.00
_cell.angle_beta   90.00
_cell.angle_gamma   90.00
#
_symmetry.space_group_name_H-M   'P 1'
#
loop_
_entity.id
_entity.type
_entity.pdbx_description
1 polymer ?
#
loop_
_entity_poly.entity_id
_entity_poly.type
_entity_poly.pdbx_seq_one_letter_code
_entity_poly.pdbx_strand_id
1 'polypeptide(L)'
;MDSKWSFRAITRPRFSVHPTQITVLGYVALITIGAILLALPISSTGSPLSIVDAFFTSTSAVCVTGLSVFDVSSGLTDFGKVVLMSLIQLGGLGIMTVSGLVAIAIFRRLSTGGAELISSEFRAQSSDSTMKSTIMRIVRMVFFFEAIGALILAVWFGWVHNYDAP
;
A
#
# COMPACT_ATOMS: atom_id res chain seq x y z
N MET A 1 61.68 7.85 -12.50
CA MET A 1 60.96 7.44 -13.72
C MET A 1 60.06 6.26 -13.33
N ASP A 2 59.14 6.44 -12.37
CA ASP A 2 57.82 7.12 -12.47
C ASP A 2 56.87 6.24 -13.32
N SER A 3 55.77 5.66 -12.84
CA SER A 3 54.63 6.23 -12.11
C SER A 3 53.81 5.06 -11.55
N LYS A 4 53.50 4.96 -10.26
CA LYS A 4 52.36 5.56 -9.56
C LYS A 4 51.07 5.69 -10.39
N TRP A 5 50.30 4.61 -10.46
CA TRP A 5 48.84 4.69 -10.65
C TRP A 5 48.12 3.77 -9.66
N SER A 6 47.75 4.36 -8.54
CA SER A 6 46.82 3.82 -7.54
C SER A 6 45.40 4.08 -8.01
N PHE A 7 44.74 3.06 -8.55
CA PHE A 7 43.28 3.09 -8.72
C PHE A 7 42.62 2.86 -7.37
N ARG A 8 42.23 3.96 -6.71
CA ARG A 8 41.31 3.91 -5.58
C ARG A 8 39.95 3.47 -6.09
N ALA A 9 39.61 2.20 -5.91
CA ALA A 9 38.25 1.73 -6.03
C ALA A 9 37.41 2.48 -4.98
N ILE A 10 36.62 3.45 -5.42
CA ILE A 10 35.55 4.04 -4.62
C ILE A 10 34.50 2.94 -4.51
N THR A 11 34.64 2.07 -3.52
CA THR A 11 33.58 1.11 -3.15
C THR A 11 32.42 1.95 -2.63
N ARG A 12 31.42 2.17 -3.49
CA ARG A 12 30.13 2.70 -3.05
C ARG A 12 29.64 1.80 -1.91
N PRO A 13 29.23 2.34 -0.75
CA PRO A 13 28.64 1.52 0.29
C PRO A 13 27.40 0.86 -0.29
N ARG A 14 27.50 -0.44 -0.60
CA ARG A 14 26.36 -1.26 -0.98
C ARG A 14 25.61 -1.55 0.30
N PHE A 15 24.71 -0.65 0.67
CA PHE A 15 23.63 -0.98 1.61
C PHE A 15 22.90 -2.18 1.01
N SER A 16 23.24 -3.39 1.45
CA SER A 16 22.55 -4.64 1.08
C SER A 16 21.29 -4.73 1.95
N VAL A 17 20.37 -3.78 1.78
CA VAL A 17 19.03 -3.89 2.36
C VAL A 17 18.26 -4.93 1.58
N HIS A 18 17.80 -5.97 2.27
CA HIS A 18 17.00 -7.01 1.64
C HIS A 18 15.68 -6.40 1.16
N PRO A 19 15.14 -6.77 -0.01
CA PRO A 19 13.88 -6.19 -0.52
C PRO A 19 12.72 -6.23 0.48
N THR A 20 12.66 -7.29 1.30
CA THR A 20 11.67 -7.42 2.38
C THR A 20 11.84 -6.38 3.49
N GLN A 21 13.08 -5.98 3.82
CA GLN A 21 13.33 -4.95 4.84
C GLN A 21 12.81 -3.59 4.39
N ILE A 22 12.95 -3.26 3.10
CA ILE A 22 12.42 -2.01 2.52
C ILE A 22 10.90 -1.99 2.65
N THR A 23 10.23 -3.11 2.34
CA THR A 23 8.78 -3.23 2.50
C THR A 23 8.37 -3.06 3.96
N VAL A 24 8.98 -3.80 4.89
CA VAL A 24 8.65 -3.71 6.32
C VAL A 24 8.84 -2.29 6.86
N LEU A 25 9.96 -1.65 6.52
CA LEU A 25 10.21 -0.26 6.92
C LEU A 25 9.17 0.70 6.33
N GLY A 26 8.74 0.48 5.08
CA GLY A 26 7.68 1.25 4.45
C GLY A 26 6.34 1.13 5.19
N TYR A 27 5.97 -0.09 5.59
CA TYR A 27 4.76 -0.33 6.39
C TYR A 27 4.84 0.33 7.76
N VAL A 28 5.96 0.17 8.48
CA VAL A 28 6.16 0.80 9.80
C VAL A 28 6.09 2.32 9.69
N ALA A 29 6.72 2.91 8.67
CA ALA A 29 6.66 4.34 8.42
C ALA A 29 5.23 4.80 8.14
N LEU A 30 4.51 4.10 7.26
CA LEU A 30 3.13 4.42 6.91
C LEU A 30 2.19 4.34 8.12
N ILE A 31 2.32 3.30 8.95
CA ILE A 31 1.55 3.14 10.20
C ILE A 31 1.88 4.26 11.18
N THR A 32 3.16 4.60 11.35
CA THR A 32 3.57 5.66 12.28
C THR A 32 3.03 7.02 11.83
N ILE A 33 3.12 7.33 10.53
CA ILE A 33 2.57 8.56 9.96
C ILE A 33 1.05 8.58 10.14
N GLY A 34 0.35 7.49 9.81
CA GLY A 34 -1.09 7.38 9.97
C GLY A 34 -1.56 7.55 11.41
N ALA A 35 -0.86 6.94 12.37
CA ALA A 35 -1.14 7.07 13.79
C ALA A 35 -0.96 8.52 14.27
N ILE A 36 0.10 9.20 13.81
CA ILE A 36 0.30 10.62 14.11
C ILE A 36 -0.86 11.44 13.56
N LEU A 37 -1.22 11.27 12.27
CA LEU A 37 -2.33 12.01 11.66
C LEU A 37 -3.66 11.76 12.39
N LEU A 38 -3.95 10.53 12.79
CA LEU A 38 -5.18 10.17 13.53
C LEU A 38 -5.20 10.70 14.97
N ALA A 39 -4.03 10.85 15.60
CA ALA A 39 -3.92 11.40 16.95
C ALA A 39 -4.10 12.93 17.00
N LEU A 40 -4.08 13.63 15.86
CA LEU A 40 -4.34 15.07 15.84
C LEU A 40 -5.78 15.37 16.29
N PRO A 41 -6.01 16.47 17.04
CA PRO A 41 -7.35 16.85 17.49
C PRO A 41 -8.31 17.17 16.33
N ILE A 42 -7.80 17.53 15.16
CA ILE A 42 -8.63 17.76 13.96
C ILE A 42 -9.24 16.47 13.40
N SER A 43 -8.69 15.29 13.78
CA SER A 43 -9.15 13.99 13.28
C SER A 43 -10.31 13.42 14.07
N SER A 44 -10.54 13.85 15.31
CA SER A 44 -11.58 13.29 16.18
C SER A 44 -12.70 14.27 16.48
N THR A 45 -13.94 13.78 16.41
CA THR A 45 -15.15 14.51 16.77
C THR A 45 -15.34 14.46 18.29
N GLY A 46 -14.58 15.28 19.02
CA GLY A 46 -14.70 15.42 20.47
C GLY A 46 -13.36 15.35 21.19
N SER A 47 -13.18 14.34 22.03
CA SER A 47 -11.92 14.15 22.77
C SER A 47 -10.84 13.57 21.86
N PRO A 48 -9.57 14.02 21.98
CA PRO A 48 -8.47 13.45 21.21
C PRO A 48 -8.37 11.94 21.40
N LEU A 49 -8.05 11.22 20.32
CA LEU A 49 -7.79 9.79 20.35
C LEU A 49 -6.58 9.48 21.25
N SER A 50 -6.69 8.42 22.04
CA SER A 50 -5.52 7.84 22.72
C SER A 50 -4.47 7.43 21.69
N ILE A 51 -3.19 7.61 22.01
CA ILE A 51 -2.06 7.22 21.15
C ILE A 51 -2.14 5.73 20.79
N VAL A 52 -2.57 4.89 21.74
CA VAL A 52 -2.71 3.45 21.54
C VAL A 52 -3.81 3.14 20.53
N ASP A 53 -4.95 3.82 20.65
CA ASP A 53 -6.10 3.63 19.74
C ASP A 53 -5.75 4.13 18.33
N ALA A 54 -5.05 5.27 18.22
CA ALA A 54 -4.58 5.79 16.94
C ALA A 54 -3.61 4.81 16.25
N PHE A 55 -2.68 4.22 17.01
CA PHE A 55 -1.73 3.24 16.47
C PHE A 55 -2.40 1.92 16.07
N PHE A 56 -3.34 1.44 16.88
CA PHE A 56 -4.14 0.25 16.57
C PHE A 56 -4.97 0.47 15.30
N THR A 57 -5.73 1.55 15.25
CA THR A 57 -6.58 1.88 14.10
C THR A 57 -5.75 2.10 12.85
N SER A 58 -4.61 2.78 12.94
CA SER A 58 -3.70 2.95 11.79
C SER A 58 -3.11 1.61 11.32
N THR A 59 -2.71 0.73 12.24
CA THR A 59 -2.19 -0.60 11.89
C THR A 59 -3.26 -1.45 11.22
N SER A 60 -4.47 -1.45 11.79
CA SER A 60 -5.62 -2.19 11.26
C SER A 60 -6.01 -1.72 9.86
N ALA A 61 -5.98 -0.40 9.62
CA ALA A 61 -6.25 0.19 8.31
C ALA A 61 -5.20 -0.20 7.27
N VAL A 62 -3.91 -0.04 7.60
CA VAL A 62 -2.80 -0.36 6.68
C VAL A 62 -2.72 -1.87 6.37
N CYS A 63 -3.03 -2.72 7.35
CA CYS A 63 -3.11 -4.17 7.14
C CYS A 63 -4.44 -4.62 6.54
N VAL A 64 -5.39 -3.70 6.34
CA VAL A 64 -6.74 -3.94 5.78
C VAL A 64 -7.50 -5.01 6.58
N THR A 65 -7.34 -5.03 7.91
CA THR A 65 -8.00 -6.01 8.79
C THR A 65 -9.43 -5.61 9.18
N GLY A 66 -9.74 -4.32 9.17
CA GLY A 66 -11.10 -3.81 9.43
C GLY A 66 -11.52 -3.78 10.91
N LEU A 67 -10.59 -3.91 11.84
CA LEU A 67 -10.84 -3.77 13.28
C LEU A 67 -10.77 -2.31 13.71
N SER A 68 -11.69 -1.88 14.59
CA SER A 68 -11.67 -0.57 15.25
C SER A 68 -11.96 -0.71 16.74
N VAL A 69 -11.31 0.11 17.55
CA VAL A 69 -11.49 0.16 19.03
C VAL A 69 -12.60 1.12 19.45
N PHE A 70 -13.06 1.96 18.52
CA PHE A 70 -14.09 2.97 18.70
C PHE A 70 -14.99 3.05 17.46
N ASP A 71 -16.12 3.76 17.57
CA ASP A 71 -17.01 3.97 16.44
C ASP A 71 -16.44 5.01 15.47
N VAL A 72 -16.05 4.54 14.27
CA VAL A 72 -15.47 5.34 13.19
C VAL A 72 -16.46 6.38 12.65
N SER A 73 -17.77 6.07 12.68
CA SER A 73 -18.79 6.94 12.10
C SER A 73 -18.99 8.22 12.91
N SER A 74 -19.03 8.08 14.25
CA SER A 74 -19.29 9.15 15.21
C SER A 74 -18.02 9.71 15.86
N GLY A 75 -16.90 8.97 15.88
CA GLY A 75 -15.66 9.33 16.57
C GLY A 75 -14.58 9.99 15.71
N LEU A 76 -14.71 9.98 14.37
CA LEU A 76 -13.79 10.66 13.45
C LEU A 76 -14.49 11.81 12.72
N THR A 77 -13.76 12.91 12.56
CA THR A 77 -14.12 13.99 11.64
C THR A 77 -13.98 13.54 10.20
N ASP A 78 -14.46 14.34 9.25
CA ASP A 78 -14.25 14.08 7.83
C ASP A 78 -12.76 14.02 7.47
N PHE A 79 -11.93 14.83 8.12
CA PHE A 79 -10.47 14.73 7.98
C PHE A 79 -9.95 13.37 8.44
N GLY A 80 -10.35 12.93 9.63
CA GLY A 80 -9.95 11.62 10.16
C GLY A 80 -10.41 10.45 9.28
N LYS A 81 -11.63 10.52 8.74
CA LYS A 81 -12.18 9.54 7.79
C LYS A 81 -11.36 9.50 6.49
N VAL A 82 -10.98 10.64 5.94
CA VAL A 82 -10.12 10.71 4.74
C VAL A 82 -8.73 10.12 5.01
N VAL A 83 -8.14 10.41 6.17
CA VAL A 83 -6.86 9.79 6.58
C VAL A 83 -7.01 8.27 6.66
N LEU A 84 -8.07 7.78 7.31
CA LEU A 84 -8.33 6.35 7.46
C LEU A 84 -8.51 5.65 6.10
N MET A 85 -9.32 6.23 5.20
CA MET A 85 -9.51 5.72 3.84
C MET A 85 -8.19 5.69 3.05
N SER A 86 -7.35 6.72 3.22
CA SER A 86 -6.03 6.78 2.56
C SER A 86 -5.10 5.67 3.05
N LEU A 87 -5.11 5.37 4.36
CA LEU A 87 -4.32 4.27 4.93
C LEU A 87 -4.76 2.91 4.41
N ILE A 88 -6.07 2.68 4.30
CA ILE A 88 -6.65 1.46 3.70
C ILE A 88 -6.18 1.31 2.25
N GLN A 89 -6.26 2.39 1.46
CA GLN A 89 -5.85 2.37 0.05
C GLN A 89 -4.36 2.04 -0.11
N LEU A 90 -3.51 2.76 0.62
CA LEU A 90 -2.06 2.59 0.55
C LEU A 90 -1.64 1.21 1.07
N GLY A 91 -2.29 0.72 2.12
CA GLY A 91 -2.10 -0.62 2.67
C GLY A 91 -2.46 -1.72 1.67
N GLY A 92 -3.63 -1.61 1.04
CA GLY A 92 -4.11 -2.57 0.03
C GLY A 92 -3.19 -2.65 -1.19
N LEU A 93 -2.76 -1.51 -1.72
CA LEU A 93 -1.80 -1.47 -2.84
C LEU A 93 -0.46 -2.11 -2.48
N GLY A 94 0.00 -1.93 -1.24
CA GLY A 94 1.22 -2.56 -0.73
C GLY A 94 1.13 -4.10 -0.73
N ILE A 95 0.03 -4.67 -0.23
CA ILE A 95 -0.15 -6.13 -0.13
C ILE A 95 -0.21 -6.73 -1.54
N MET A 96 -0.91 -6.09 -2.48
CA MET A 96 -0.97 -6.54 -3.88
C MET A 96 0.41 -6.59 -4.53
N THR A 97 1.26 -5.59 -4.27
CA THR A 97 2.62 -5.52 -4.82
C THR A 97 3.49 -6.66 -4.29
N VAL A 98 3.46 -6.89 -2.97
CA VAL A 98 4.20 -7.99 -2.33
C VAL A 98 3.72 -9.35 -2.83
N SER A 99 2.40 -9.53 -2.93
CA SER A 99 1.79 -10.77 -3.42
C SER A 99 2.18 -11.07 -4.87
N GLY A 100 2.22 -10.04 -5.73
CA GLY A 100 2.69 -10.16 -7.11
C GLY A 100 4.15 -10.59 -7.20
N LEU A 101 5.03 -10.02 -6.38
CA LEU A 101 6.44 -10.42 -6.32
C LEU A 101 6.63 -11.87 -5.85
N VAL A 102 5.87 -12.28 -4.84
CA VAL A 102 5.88 -13.67 -4.35
C VAL A 102 5.39 -14.63 -5.43
N ALA A 103 4.29 -14.31 -6.12
CA ALA A 103 3.78 -15.12 -7.23
C ALA A 103 4.84 -15.28 -8.34
N ILE A 104 5.48 -14.19 -8.78
CA ILE A 104 6.56 -14.23 -9.77
C ILE A 104 7.72 -15.09 -9.28
N ALA A 105 8.12 -14.97 -8.01
CA ALA A 105 9.21 -15.77 -7.45
C ALA A 105 8.90 -17.28 -7.47
N ILE A 106 7.64 -17.66 -7.19
CA ILE A 106 7.17 -19.05 -7.27
C ILE A 106 7.19 -19.54 -8.73
N PHE A 107 6.60 -18.78 -9.66
CA PHE A 107 6.57 -19.15 -11.08
C PHE A 107 7.96 -19.29 -11.70
N ARG A 108 8.93 -18.45 -11.30
CA ARG A 108 10.32 -18.56 -11.76
C ARG A 108 11.01 -19.84 -11.27
N ARG A 109 10.72 -20.29 -10.04
CA ARG A 109 11.26 -21.56 -9.49
C ARG A 109 10.65 -22.79 -10.16
N LEU A 110 9.40 -22.71 -10.61
CA LEU A 110 8.74 -23.80 -11.35
C LEU A 110 9.22 -23.86 -12.81
N SER A 111 9.53 -22.72 -13.42
CA SER A 111 9.99 -22.60 -14.82
C SER A 111 11.41 -23.16 -15.06
N THR A 112 12.29 -23.18 -14.04
CA THR A 112 13.64 -23.76 -14.14
C THR A 112 13.66 -25.28 -14.41
N GLY A 113 12.50 -25.96 -14.36
CA GLY A 113 12.37 -27.39 -14.65
C GLY A 113 12.11 -27.77 -16.12
N GLY A 114 11.82 -26.82 -17.03
CA GLY A 114 11.61 -27.18 -18.45
C GLY A 114 10.73 -26.26 -19.29
N ALA A 115 10.90 -24.93 -19.25
CA ALA A 115 10.09 -24.02 -20.06
C ALA A 115 10.89 -22.84 -20.64
N GLU A 116 11.80 -23.13 -21.57
CA GLU A 116 12.45 -22.08 -22.38
C GLU A 116 11.43 -21.27 -23.20
N LEU A 117 10.30 -21.87 -23.58
CA LEU A 117 9.25 -21.23 -24.39
C LEU A 117 8.37 -20.22 -23.64
N ILE A 118 8.23 -20.33 -22.31
CA ILE A 118 7.47 -19.37 -21.47
C ILE A 118 8.38 -18.21 -21.02
N SER A 119 9.70 -18.43 -21.06
CA SER A 119 10.70 -17.47 -20.59
C SER A 119 10.87 -16.25 -21.52
N SER A 120 10.54 -16.36 -22.81
CA SER A 120 10.67 -15.26 -23.78
C SER A 120 9.62 -14.16 -23.56
N GLU A 121 8.37 -14.51 -23.25
CA GLU A 121 7.32 -13.53 -22.93
C GLU A 121 7.56 -12.85 -21.56
N PHE A 122 8.02 -13.58 -20.55
CA PHE A 122 8.34 -13.01 -19.24
C PHE A 122 9.63 -12.19 -19.22
N ARG A 123 10.63 -12.50 -20.07
CA ARG A 123 11.90 -11.75 -20.15
C ARG A 123 11.75 -10.39 -20.84
N ALA A 124 10.79 -10.23 -21.76
CA ALA A 124 10.48 -8.93 -22.38
C ALA A 124 9.96 -7.90 -21.36
N GLN A 125 9.55 -8.34 -20.17
CA GLN A 125 9.05 -7.51 -19.08
C GLN A 125 10.15 -7.03 -18.09
N SER A 126 11.43 -7.17 -18.45
CA SER A 126 12.58 -6.72 -17.63
C SER A 126 13.16 -5.35 -18.06
N SER A 127 12.33 -4.49 -18.63
CA SER A 127 12.63 -3.05 -18.74
C SER A 127 12.05 -2.30 -17.54
N ASP A 128 12.81 -1.36 -16.98
CA ASP A 128 12.39 -0.45 -15.90
C ASP A 128 11.11 0.34 -16.28
N SER A 129 10.82 0.47 -17.58
CA SER A 129 9.57 1.03 -18.13
C SER A 129 8.36 0.09 -18.02
N THR A 130 8.55 -1.23 -18.07
CA THR A 130 7.45 -2.21 -18.02
C THR A 130 6.96 -2.41 -16.58
N MET A 131 7.85 -2.36 -15.58
CA MET A 131 7.46 -2.45 -14.17
C MET A 131 6.54 -1.31 -13.74
N LYS A 132 6.90 -0.07 -14.09
CA LYS A 132 6.09 1.13 -13.80
C LYS A 132 4.73 1.07 -14.51
N SER A 133 4.70 0.59 -15.76
CA SER A 133 3.47 0.39 -16.53
C SER A 133 2.54 -0.64 -15.87
N THR A 134 3.08 -1.76 -15.38
CA THR A 134 2.30 -2.77 -14.66
C THR A 134 1.73 -2.24 -13.35
N ILE A 135 2.54 -1.55 -12.52
CA ILE A 135 2.06 -0.94 -11.27
C ILE A 135 0.96 0.08 -11.56
N MET A 136 1.15 0.96 -12.54
CA MET A 136 0.15 1.96 -12.91
C MET A 136 -1.14 1.33 -13.43
N ARG A 137 -1.05 0.19 -14.14
CA ARG A 137 -2.22 -0.58 -14.58
C ARG A 137 -2.99 -1.15 -13.40
N ILE A 138 -2.30 -1.73 -12.40
CA ILE A 138 -2.94 -2.25 -11.17
C ILE A 138 -3.65 -1.11 -10.43
N VAL A 139 -2.95 0.00 -10.18
CA VAL A 139 -3.52 1.16 -9.49
C VAL A 139 -4.77 1.65 -10.22
N ARG A 140 -4.71 1.83 -11.55
CA ARG A 140 -5.86 2.29 -12.34
C ARG A 140 -7.03 1.30 -12.29
N MET A 141 -6.77 -0.01 -12.33
CA MET A 141 -7.82 -1.02 -12.20
C MET A 141 -8.49 -0.99 -10.82
N VAL A 142 -7.70 -0.91 -9.74
CA VAL A 142 -8.22 -0.84 -8.36
C VAL A 142 -9.15 0.35 -8.21
N PHE A 143 -8.69 1.55 -8.56
CA PHE A 143 -9.51 2.76 -8.50
C PHE A 143 -10.76 2.68 -9.38
N PHE A 144 -10.69 2.01 -10.54
CA PHE A 144 -11.85 1.82 -11.41
C PHE A 144 -12.92 0.96 -10.76
N PHE A 145 -12.54 -0.19 -10.19
CA PHE A 145 -13.49 -1.07 -9.50
C PHE A 145 -14.02 -0.47 -8.20
N GLU A 146 -13.18 0.21 -7.43
CA GLU A 146 -13.59 0.94 -6.22
C GLU A 146 -14.58 2.05 -6.54
N ALA A 147 -14.34 2.84 -7.59
CA ALA A 147 -15.26 3.90 -8.01
C ALA A 147 -16.61 3.34 -8.45
N ILE A 148 -16.62 2.22 -9.20
CA ILE A 148 -17.87 1.54 -9.58
C ILE A 148 -18.62 1.07 -8.33
N GLY A 149 -17.95 0.37 -7.42
CA GLY A 149 -18.55 -0.11 -6.18
C GLY A 149 -19.09 1.02 -5.32
N ALA A 150 -18.29 2.08 -5.13
CA ALA A 150 -18.68 3.27 -4.37
C ALA A 150 -19.89 3.97 -5.00
N LEU A 151 -19.94 4.09 -6.34
CA LEU A 151 -21.05 4.74 -7.03
C LEU A 151 -22.33 3.91 -6.95
N ILE A 152 -22.24 2.58 -7.11
CA ILE A 152 -23.39 1.68 -6.94
C ILE A 152 -23.94 1.79 -5.52
N LEU A 153 -23.07 1.73 -4.50
CA LEU A 153 -23.47 1.83 -3.10
C LEU A 153 -24.03 3.21 -2.77
N ALA A 154 -23.43 4.29 -3.28
CA ALA A 154 -23.91 5.65 -3.06
C ALA A 154 -25.30 5.87 -3.67
N VAL A 155 -25.55 5.39 -4.89
CA VAL A 155 -26.87 5.46 -5.53
C VAL A 155 -27.88 4.59 -4.77
N TRP A 156 -27.49 3.37 -4.39
CA TRP A 156 -28.38 2.44 -3.69
C TRP A 156 -28.80 2.98 -2.31
N PHE A 157 -27.85 3.44 -1.49
CA PHE A 157 -28.15 4.06 -0.19
C PHE A 157 -28.89 5.38 -0.34
N GLY A 158 -28.53 6.20 -1.34
CA GLY A 158 -29.25 7.44 -1.66
C GLY A 158 -30.70 7.19 -2.05
N TRP A 159 -30.98 6.11 -2.79
CA TRP A 159 -32.35 5.71 -3.12
C TRP A 159 -33.09 5.14 -1.91
N VAL A 160 -32.51 4.17 -1.21
CA VAL A 160 -33.13 3.50 -0.05
C VAL A 160 -33.48 4.50 1.06
N HIS A 161 -32.58 5.41 1.41
CA HIS A 161 -32.82 6.34 2.51
C HIS A 161 -33.76 7.52 2.14
N ASN A 162 -34.01 7.76 0.85
CA ASN A 162 -35.02 8.73 0.40
C ASN A 162 -36.46 8.20 0.52
N TYR A 163 -36.67 6.90 0.74
CA TYR A 163 -38.01 6.33 0.96
C TYR A 163 -38.43 6.29 2.43
N ASP A 164 -37.49 6.46 3.37
CA ASP A 164 -37.74 6.39 4.82
C ASP A 164 -37.79 7.77 5.51
N ALA A 165 -37.87 8.86 4.74
CA ALA A 165 -38.13 10.18 5.31
C ALA A 165 -39.64 10.31 5.67
N PRO A 166 -40.01 10.57 6.93
CA PRO A 166 -41.39 10.86 7.30
C PRO A 166 -41.89 12.19 6.70
#